data_AF-A0AAU1BBS5-F1
#
_entry.id   AF-A0AAU1BBS5-F1
#
_cell.length_a   1.000
_cell.length_b   1.000
_cell.length_c   1.000
_cell.angle_alpha   90.00
_cell.angle_beta   90.00
_cell.angle_gamma   90.00
#
_symmetry.space_group_name_H-M   'P 1'
#
loop_
_entity.id
_entity.type
_entity.pdbx_description
1 polymer ?
#
loop_
_entity_poly.entity_id
_entity_poly.type
_entity_poly.pdbx_seq_one_letter_code
_entity_poly.pdbx_strand_id
1 'polypeptide(L)'
;MPLNVPSWPDLLGAAEHSAVHLETRDAYAVDYETGPFADWRAGHRHDPDDRAAWWRPWLDLIAATVARGVTVRRARIVSEPVSEYTRFLYDGTFTNVAAGEEVRWLPRRQASDIALPGNDFWLIDGRLIRWNHFTGDGDSAGGEMSENPAAAKLCADAFETVWARAVPHDSFEIR
;
A
#
# COMPACT_ATOMS: atom_id res chain seq x y z
N MET A 1 5.85 -14.67 23.15
CA MET A 1 6.33 -13.29 22.90
C MET A 1 5.92 -12.94 21.49
N PRO A 2 5.34 -11.76 21.22
CA PRO A 2 5.18 -11.34 19.83
C PRO A 2 6.59 -11.30 19.21
N LEU A 3 6.77 -11.94 18.06
CA LEU A 3 8.01 -11.85 17.29
C LEU A 3 8.29 -10.36 17.04
N ASN A 4 9.54 -9.92 17.21
CA ASN A 4 9.94 -8.60 16.76
C ASN A 4 9.63 -8.54 15.26
N VAL A 5 8.69 -7.67 14.90
CA VAL A 5 8.37 -7.39 13.50
C VAL A 5 9.64 -6.86 12.83
N PRO A 6 10.12 -7.50 11.75
CA PRO A 6 11.29 -7.02 11.02
C PRO A 6 11.10 -5.57 10.56
N SER A 7 12.18 -4.83 10.48
CA SER A 7 12.13 -3.50 9.85
C SER A 7 11.76 -3.64 8.38
N TRP A 8 11.22 -2.58 7.77
CA TRP A 8 10.96 -2.59 6.34
C TRP A 8 12.21 -2.86 5.49
N PRO A 9 13.38 -2.26 5.79
CA PRO A 9 14.63 -2.62 5.13
C PRO A 9 14.95 -4.11 5.20
N ASP A 10 14.76 -4.77 6.35
CA ASP A 10 15.00 -6.20 6.47
C ASP A 10 14.00 -7.01 5.64
N LEU A 11 12.71 -6.65 5.71
CA LEU A 11 11.63 -7.38 5.07
C LEU A 11 11.70 -7.28 3.54
N LEU A 12 11.80 -6.06 3.00
CA LEU A 12 11.90 -5.83 1.57
C LEU A 12 13.30 -6.19 1.04
N GLY A 13 14.34 -6.01 1.85
CA GLY A 13 15.70 -6.41 1.52
C GLY A 13 15.84 -7.92 1.30
N ALA A 14 15.06 -8.73 2.02
CA ALA A 14 15.03 -10.19 1.88
C ALA A 14 14.08 -10.71 0.80
N ALA A 15 13.29 -9.86 0.14
CA ALA A 15 12.38 -10.28 -0.93
C ALA A 15 13.17 -10.71 -2.19
N GLU A 16 12.78 -11.83 -2.80
CA GLU A 16 13.47 -12.42 -3.96
C GLU A 16 12.67 -12.31 -5.27
N HIS A 17 11.34 -12.32 -5.20
CA HIS A 17 10.47 -12.40 -6.38
C HIS A 17 9.39 -11.33 -6.40
N SER A 18 8.66 -11.15 -5.30
CA SER A 18 7.55 -10.22 -5.25
C SER A 18 7.27 -9.66 -3.86
N ALA A 19 6.80 -8.42 -3.80
CA ALA A 19 6.22 -7.82 -2.61
C ALA A 19 4.90 -7.15 -3.01
N VAL A 20 3.78 -7.68 -2.52
CA VAL A 20 2.45 -7.14 -2.85
C VAL A 20 1.79 -6.56 -1.61
N HIS A 21 1.11 -5.42 -1.77
CA HIS A 21 0.42 -4.73 -0.68
C HIS A 21 -1.03 -4.44 -1.01
N LEU A 22 -1.94 -4.96 -0.17
CA LEU A 22 -3.36 -4.62 -0.23
C LEU A 22 -3.72 -3.62 0.87
N GLU A 23 -4.31 -2.51 0.46
CA GLU A 23 -4.90 -1.48 1.33
C GLU A 23 -6.41 -1.44 1.09
N THR A 24 -7.20 -1.48 2.16
CA THR A 24 -8.66 -1.57 2.05
C THR A 24 -9.41 -0.47 2.78
N ARG A 25 -8.73 0.40 3.53
CA ARG A 25 -9.34 1.48 4.31
C ARG A 25 -9.41 2.77 3.51
N ASP A 26 -10.47 3.54 3.73
CA ASP A 26 -10.62 4.87 3.12
C ASP A 26 -9.85 5.97 3.86
N ALA A 27 -9.35 5.69 5.06
CA ALA A 27 -8.58 6.62 5.88
C ALA A 27 -7.69 5.87 6.88
N TYR A 28 -6.50 6.44 7.09
CA TYR A 28 -5.56 6.05 8.14
C TYR A 28 -5.28 7.30 8.98
N ALA A 29 -5.54 7.24 10.29
CA ALA A 29 -5.45 8.41 11.18
C ALA A 29 -4.01 8.84 11.49
N VAL A 30 -3.03 8.07 11.02
CA VAL A 30 -1.59 8.23 11.30
C VAL A 30 -1.06 9.63 10.99
N ASP A 31 -1.65 10.34 10.03
CA ASP A 31 -1.17 11.64 9.55
C ASP A 31 -2.19 12.79 9.65
N TYR A 32 -3.31 12.60 10.37
CA TYR A 32 -4.47 13.50 10.25
C TYR A 32 -4.28 14.92 10.86
N GLU A 33 -3.55 15.04 11.97
CA GLU A 33 -3.44 16.30 12.72
C GLU A 33 -2.12 17.03 12.48
N THR A 34 -1.04 16.30 12.20
CA THR A 34 0.29 16.85 11.93
C THR A 34 1.02 15.93 10.95
N GLY A 35 1.35 16.40 9.74
CA GLY A 35 2.07 15.59 8.76
C GLY A 35 1.75 15.93 7.30
N PRO A 36 2.21 15.08 6.35
CA PRO A 36 2.07 15.31 4.91
C PRO A 36 0.61 15.50 4.46
N PHE A 37 -0.34 14.87 5.14
CA PHE A 37 -1.75 15.05 4.85
C PHE A 37 -2.26 16.44 5.25
N ALA A 38 -1.81 16.98 6.38
CA ALA A 38 -2.15 18.36 6.81
C ALA A 38 -1.56 19.40 5.84
N ASP A 39 -0.30 19.22 5.41
CA ASP A 39 0.34 20.09 4.41
C ASP A 39 -0.41 20.04 3.07
N TRP A 40 -0.78 18.83 2.63
CA TRP A 40 -1.59 18.63 1.44
C TRP A 40 -2.97 19.30 1.56
N ARG A 41 -3.63 19.19 2.72
CA ARG A 41 -4.90 19.86 2.97
C ARG A 41 -4.75 21.39 2.96
N ALA A 42 -3.60 21.92 3.37
CA ALA A 42 -3.25 23.34 3.28
C ALA A 42 -2.87 23.82 1.86
N GLY A 43 -2.92 22.93 0.85
CA GLY A 43 -2.67 23.26 -0.55
C GLY A 43 -1.25 22.96 -1.03
N HIS A 44 -0.37 22.42 -0.18
CA HIS A 44 0.95 22.00 -0.62
C HIS A 44 0.83 20.80 -1.55
N ARG A 45 1.53 20.85 -2.68
CA ARG A 45 1.63 19.75 -3.63
C ARG A 45 3.10 19.56 -3.98
N HIS A 46 3.49 18.32 -4.19
CA HIS A 46 4.81 18.04 -4.73
C HIS A 46 4.84 18.43 -6.21
N ASP A 47 5.91 19.11 -6.61
CA ASP A 47 6.22 19.32 -8.02
C ASP A 47 6.78 18.01 -8.59
N PRO A 48 6.12 17.36 -9.57
CA PRO A 48 6.63 16.13 -10.18
C PRO A 48 8.04 16.27 -10.76
N ASP A 49 8.43 17.48 -11.18
CA ASP A 49 9.72 17.76 -11.79
C ASP A 49 10.84 18.01 -10.74
N ASP A 50 10.48 18.33 -9.49
CA ASP A 50 11.43 18.49 -8.38
C ASP A 50 11.55 17.22 -7.54
N ARG A 51 12.19 16.20 -8.11
CA ARG A 51 12.40 14.91 -7.45
C ARG A 51 13.05 15.05 -6.07
N ALA A 52 14.00 15.96 -5.89
CA ALA A 52 14.73 16.09 -4.64
C ALA A 52 13.83 16.55 -3.47
N ALA A 53 12.79 17.34 -3.76
CA ALA A 53 11.87 17.85 -2.74
C ALA A 53 10.90 16.79 -2.18
N TRP A 54 10.58 15.75 -2.94
CA TRP A 54 9.62 14.72 -2.52
C TRP A 54 10.21 13.31 -2.34
N TRP A 55 11.44 13.09 -2.80
CA TRP A 55 12.13 11.81 -2.60
C TRP A 55 12.43 11.56 -1.12
N ARG A 56 12.16 10.35 -0.64
CA ARG A 56 12.28 9.98 0.78
C ARG A 56 12.86 8.56 0.94
N PRO A 57 13.41 8.20 2.11
CA PRO A 57 14.08 6.91 2.32
C PRO A 57 13.24 5.67 1.98
N TRP A 58 11.91 5.75 2.13
CA TRP A 58 11.01 4.69 1.69
C TRP A 58 11.12 4.41 0.17
N LEU A 59 11.23 5.46 -0.64
CA LEU A 59 11.34 5.34 -2.09
C LEU A 59 12.71 4.79 -2.51
N ASP A 60 13.77 5.09 -1.76
CA ASP A 60 15.07 4.42 -1.95
C ASP A 60 14.96 2.91 -1.75
N LEU A 61 14.26 2.48 -0.70
CA LEU A 61 14.06 1.07 -0.40
C LEU A 61 13.27 0.35 -1.50
N ILE A 62 12.19 0.97 -1.99
CA ILE A 62 11.38 0.43 -3.09
C ILE A 62 12.21 0.37 -4.37
N ALA A 63 12.88 1.46 -4.75
CA ALA A 63 13.72 1.50 -5.94
C ALA A 63 14.85 0.46 -5.90
N ALA A 64 15.52 0.31 -4.75
CA ALA A 64 16.54 -0.71 -4.56
C ALA A 64 15.95 -2.14 -4.66
N THR A 65 14.71 -2.34 -4.21
CA THR A 65 14.03 -3.64 -4.27
C THR A 65 13.65 -3.99 -5.70
N VAL A 66 13.08 -3.04 -6.44
CA VAL A 66 12.78 -3.20 -7.88
C VAL A 66 14.07 -3.42 -8.69
N ALA A 67 15.16 -2.71 -8.37
CA ALA A 67 16.45 -2.87 -9.04
C ALA A 67 17.07 -4.27 -8.86
N ARG A 68 16.68 -5.03 -7.82
CA ARG A 68 17.06 -6.44 -7.66
C ARG A 68 16.22 -7.41 -8.51
N GLY A 69 15.21 -6.92 -9.24
CA GLY A 69 14.29 -7.73 -10.04
C GLY A 69 13.01 -8.15 -9.30
N VAL A 70 12.78 -7.65 -8.08
CA VAL A 70 11.57 -7.95 -7.30
C VAL A 70 10.40 -7.13 -7.83
N THR A 71 9.26 -7.79 -8.09
CA THR A 71 8.03 -7.10 -8.52
C THR A 71 7.32 -6.50 -7.31
N VAL A 72 7.18 -5.18 -7.25
CA VAL A 72 6.49 -4.49 -6.14
C VAL A 72 5.16 -3.93 -6.64
N ARG A 73 4.04 -4.41 -6.07
CA ARG A 73 2.68 -4.05 -6.49
C ARG A 73 1.82 -3.61 -5.32
N ARG A 74 1.00 -2.59 -5.54
CA ARG A 74 0.03 -2.10 -4.55
C ARG A 74 -1.36 -1.97 -5.14
N ALA A 75 -2.32 -2.60 -4.48
CA ALA A 75 -3.73 -2.45 -4.79
C ALA A 75 -4.44 -1.72 -3.65
N ARG A 76 -5.27 -0.73 -4.00
CA ARG A 76 -6.11 -0.01 -3.05
C ARG A 76 -7.58 -0.22 -3.36
N ILE A 77 -8.35 -0.68 -2.38
CA ILE A 77 -9.81 -0.74 -2.47
C ILE A 77 -10.38 0.52 -1.83
N VAL A 78 -11.07 1.35 -2.62
CA VAL A 78 -11.50 2.68 -2.20
C VAL A 78 -13.00 2.87 -2.38
N SER A 79 -13.64 3.54 -1.41
CA SER A 79 -15.02 4.01 -1.53
C SER A 79 -15.11 5.15 -2.54
N GLU A 80 -16.27 5.31 -3.15
CA GLU A 80 -16.58 6.39 -4.10
C GLU A 80 -17.92 7.03 -3.73
N PRO A 81 -18.02 8.37 -3.59
CA PRO A 81 -16.94 9.35 -3.74
C PRO A 81 -15.78 9.13 -2.77
N VAL A 82 -14.56 9.44 -3.21
CA VAL A 82 -13.35 9.16 -2.42
C VAL A 82 -13.26 10.08 -1.21
N SER A 83 -12.69 9.59 -0.12
CA SER A 83 -12.37 10.43 1.05
C SER A 83 -11.28 11.45 0.70
N GLU A 84 -11.16 12.51 1.51
CA GLU A 84 -10.03 13.45 1.39
C GLU A 84 -8.68 12.73 1.52
N TYR A 85 -8.59 11.77 2.43
CA TYR A 85 -7.36 11.00 2.63
C TYR A 85 -7.01 10.15 1.41
N THR A 86 -8.00 9.53 0.77
CA THR A 86 -7.80 8.80 -0.48
C THR A 86 -7.35 9.75 -1.60
N ARG A 87 -7.91 10.96 -1.67
CA ARG A 87 -7.46 11.99 -2.62
C ARG A 87 -6.00 12.39 -2.38
N PHE A 88 -5.59 12.56 -1.13
CA PHE A 88 -4.20 12.77 -0.76
C PHE A 88 -3.28 11.63 -1.21
N LEU A 89 -3.66 10.37 -0.92
CA LEU A 89 -2.89 9.22 -1.38
C LEU A 89 -2.80 9.18 -2.90
N TYR A 90 -3.90 9.47 -3.59
CA TYR A 90 -3.96 9.51 -5.04
C TYR A 90 -2.99 10.56 -5.60
N ASP A 91 -3.06 11.80 -5.12
CA ASP A 91 -2.16 12.89 -5.52
C ASP A 91 -0.67 12.58 -5.26
N GLY A 92 -0.36 11.80 -4.21
CA GLY A 92 1.02 11.41 -3.86
C GLY A 92 1.53 10.15 -4.56
N THR A 93 0.67 9.37 -5.23
CA THR A 93 1.01 8.04 -5.74
C THR A 93 2.01 8.06 -6.90
N PHE A 94 2.13 9.17 -7.63
CA PHE A 94 3.18 9.30 -8.66
C PHE A 94 4.59 9.07 -8.10
N THR A 95 4.82 9.38 -6.81
CA THR A 95 6.12 9.16 -6.16
C THR A 95 6.44 7.67 -5.99
N ASN A 96 5.44 6.83 -5.71
CA ASN A 96 5.56 5.37 -5.67
C ASN A 96 5.88 4.83 -7.07
N VAL A 97 5.15 5.30 -8.08
CA VAL A 97 5.37 4.92 -9.49
C VAL A 97 6.78 5.30 -9.95
N ALA A 98 7.25 6.48 -9.58
CA ALA A 98 8.62 6.92 -9.88
C ALA A 98 9.72 6.08 -9.20
N ALA A 99 9.39 5.40 -8.09
CA ALA A 99 10.29 4.43 -7.45
C ALA A 99 10.21 3.02 -8.06
N GLY A 100 9.32 2.79 -9.03
CA GLY A 100 9.15 1.52 -9.72
C GLY A 100 8.05 0.62 -9.16
N GLU A 101 7.26 1.10 -8.18
CA GLU A 101 6.10 0.36 -7.68
C GLU A 101 4.92 0.47 -8.65
N GLU A 102 4.29 -0.65 -8.99
CA GLU A 102 3.06 -0.65 -9.77
C GLU A 102 1.85 -0.44 -8.84
N VAL A 103 0.99 0.52 -9.16
CA VAL A 103 -0.16 0.87 -8.30
C VAL A 103 -1.48 0.79 -9.07
N ARG A 104 -2.47 0.12 -8.49
CA ARG A 104 -3.84 0.02 -9.02
C ARG A 104 -4.90 0.33 -7.97
N TRP A 105 -6.05 0.78 -8.45
CA TRP A 105 -7.19 1.21 -7.64
C TRP A 105 -8.45 0.44 -8.01
N LEU A 106 -9.16 -0.09 -7.02
CA LEU A 106 -10.41 -0.81 -7.19
C LEU A 106 -11.54 -0.06 -6.46
N PRO A 107 -12.56 0.43 -7.17
CA PRO A 107 -13.77 0.92 -6.52
C PRO A 107 -14.42 -0.17 -5.66
N ARG A 108 -14.72 0.14 -4.40
CA ARG A 108 -15.23 -0.83 -3.39
C ARG A 108 -16.49 -1.57 -3.84
N ARG A 109 -17.34 -0.92 -4.65
CA ARG A 109 -18.52 -1.52 -5.26
C ARG A 109 -18.21 -2.74 -6.17
N GLN A 110 -16.97 -2.86 -6.64
CA GLN A 110 -16.49 -3.96 -7.49
C GLN A 110 -15.73 -5.04 -6.69
N ALA A 111 -15.61 -4.87 -5.37
CA ALA A 111 -14.95 -5.80 -4.47
C ALA A 111 -15.93 -6.67 -3.65
N SER A 112 -17.24 -6.45 -3.78
CA SER A 112 -18.26 -7.05 -2.90
C SER A 112 -18.35 -8.58 -2.97
N ASP A 113 -17.95 -9.18 -4.08
CA ASP A 113 -17.92 -10.63 -4.34
C ASP A 113 -16.51 -11.22 -4.21
N ILE A 114 -15.52 -10.45 -3.73
CA ILE A 114 -14.15 -10.93 -3.54
C ILE A 114 -13.99 -11.41 -2.09
N ALA A 115 -13.45 -12.61 -1.91
CA ALA A 115 -13.01 -13.08 -0.60
C ALA A 115 -11.73 -12.33 -0.20
N LEU A 116 -11.84 -11.40 0.75
CA LEU A 116 -10.73 -10.57 1.22
C LEU A 116 -10.28 -11.02 2.62
N PRO A 117 -8.97 -10.97 2.94
CA PRO A 117 -8.53 -11.06 4.32
C PRO A 117 -9.06 -9.85 5.12
N GLY A 118 -9.29 -10.05 6.42
CA GLY A 118 -9.91 -9.02 7.26
C GLY A 118 -9.03 -7.81 7.57
N ASN A 119 -7.73 -7.88 7.28
CA ASN A 119 -6.77 -6.81 7.51
C ASN A 119 -5.98 -6.49 6.25
N ASP A 120 -5.51 -5.26 6.16
CA ASP A 120 -4.49 -4.87 5.19
C ASP A 120 -3.21 -5.69 5.41
N PHE A 121 -2.48 -5.97 4.33
CA PHE A 121 -1.30 -6.81 4.43
C PHE A 121 -0.26 -6.47 3.37
N TRP A 122 0.98 -6.79 3.70
CA TRP A 122 2.00 -7.12 2.71
C TRP A 122 2.17 -8.63 2.62
N LEU A 123 2.36 -9.14 1.41
CA LEU A 123 2.73 -10.53 1.15
C LEU A 123 4.02 -10.54 0.35
N ILE A 124 5.06 -11.14 0.93
CA ILE A 124 6.40 -11.24 0.36
C ILE A 124 6.60 -12.66 -0.16
N ASP A 125 7.04 -12.76 -1.42
CA ASP A 125 7.33 -14.00 -2.15
C ASP A 125 6.22 -15.05 -2.07
N GLY A 126 4.96 -14.59 -2.01
CA GLY A 126 3.78 -15.44 -1.91
C GLY A 126 3.68 -16.26 -0.63
N ARG A 127 4.52 -15.98 0.39
CA ARG A 127 4.67 -16.84 1.57
C ARG A 127 4.61 -16.09 2.90
N LEU A 128 5.36 -14.99 3.02
CA LEU A 128 5.51 -14.27 4.29
C LEU A 128 4.53 -13.09 4.34
N ILE A 129 3.63 -13.11 5.31
CA ILE A 129 2.61 -12.09 5.50
C ILE A 129 3.06 -11.13 6.59
N ARG A 130 2.87 -9.84 6.34
CA ARG A 130 2.95 -8.77 7.33
C ARG A 130 1.56 -8.12 7.42
N TRP A 131 0.83 -8.44 8.49
CA TRP A 131 -0.50 -7.88 8.75
C TRP A 131 -0.40 -6.46 9.29
N ASN A 132 -1.05 -5.50 8.66
CA ASN A 132 -1.16 -4.15 9.18
C ASN A 132 -2.44 -4.06 10.01
N HIS A 133 -2.28 -4.00 11.33
CA HIS A 133 -3.40 -3.88 12.25
C HIS A 133 -3.68 -2.39 12.50
N PHE A 134 -4.95 -2.01 12.45
CA PHE A 134 -5.39 -0.63 12.71
C PHE A 134 -6.44 -0.59 13.81
N THR A 135 -6.43 0.47 14.61
CA THR A 135 -7.47 0.73 15.61
C THR A 135 -8.79 1.11 14.93
N GLY A 136 -9.88 1.15 15.71
CA GLY A 136 -11.17 1.64 15.23
C GLY A 136 -11.10 3.08 14.70
N ASP A 137 -10.25 3.90 15.33
CA ASP A 137 -10.01 5.30 14.95
C ASP A 137 -9.05 5.43 13.76
N GLY A 138 -8.41 4.34 13.32
CA GLY A 138 -7.56 4.31 12.12
C GLY A 138 -6.07 4.48 12.40
N ASP A 139 -5.65 4.52 13.67
CA ASP A 139 -4.24 4.53 14.05
C ASP A 139 -3.59 3.17 13.81
N SER A 140 -2.27 3.16 13.62
CA SER A 140 -1.52 1.90 13.58
C SER A 140 -1.60 1.20 14.93
N ALA A 141 -2.11 -0.03 14.95
CA ALA A 141 -2.01 -0.95 16.08
C ALA A 141 -0.75 -1.83 15.97
N GLY A 142 0.23 -1.39 15.18
CA GLY A 142 1.44 -2.12 14.86
C GLY A 142 1.17 -3.21 13.83
N GLY A 143 1.91 -4.30 13.91
CA GLY A 143 1.41 -5.48 13.23
C GLY A 143 2.16 -6.75 13.52
N GLU A 144 1.87 -7.75 12.69
CA GLU A 144 2.17 -9.13 12.95
C GLU A 144 2.78 -9.80 11.72
N MET A 145 3.70 -10.72 11.95
CA MET A 145 4.25 -11.61 10.93
C MET A 145 3.52 -12.95 10.94
N SER A 146 3.23 -13.50 9.76
CA SER A 146 2.66 -14.84 9.64
C SER A 146 3.25 -15.58 8.44
N GLU A 147 3.56 -16.85 8.63
CA GLU A 147 3.95 -17.79 7.56
C GLU A 147 2.91 -18.91 7.38
N ASN A 148 1.69 -18.72 7.88
CA ASN A 148 0.63 -19.72 7.73
C ASN A 148 0.31 -19.90 6.23
N PRO A 149 0.52 -21.09 5.64
CA PRO A 149 0.36 -21.29 4.19
C PRO A 149 -1.07 -21.05 3.70
N ALA A 150 -2.09 -21.38 4.52
CA ALA A 150 -3.48 -21.17 4.14
C ALA A 150 -3.84 -19.67 4.12
N ALA A 151 -3.32 -18.90 5.08
CA ALA A 151 -3.49 -17.45 5.10
C ALA A 151 -2.71 -16.78 3.95
N ALA A 152 -1.50 -17.24 3.65
CA ALA A 152 -0.70 -16.71 2.55
C ALA A 152 -1.39 -16.95 1.21
N LYS A 153 -1.96 -18.15 1.01
CA LYS A 153 -2.77 -18.47 -0.16
C LYS A 153 -4.00 -17.56 -0.27
N LEU A 154 -4.74 -17.34 0.82
CA LEU A 154 -5.88 -16.42 0.83
C LEU A 154 -5.46 -15.00 0.42
N CYS A 155 -4.36 -14.49 0.97
CA CYS A 155 -3.82 -13.18 0.62
C CYS A 155 -3.42 -13.10 -0.86
N ALA A 156 -2.72 -14.13 -1.38
CA ALA A 156 -2.31 -14.18 -2.78
C ALA A 156 -3.52 -14.18 -3.72
N ASP A 157 -4.49 -15.09 -3.50
CA ASP A 157 -5.70 -15.20 -4.33
C ASP A 157 -6.53 -13.90 -4.30
N ALA A 158 -6.69 -13.31 -3.11
CA ALA A 158 -7.39 -12.04 -2.92
C ALA A 158 -6.69 -10.90 -3.67
N PHE A 159 -5.36 -10.78 -3.51
CA PHE A 159 -4.58 -9.75 -4.18
C PHE A 159 -4.68 -9.85 -5.69
N GLU A 160 -4.49 -11.04 -6.28
CA GLU A 160 -4.58 -11.21 -7.73
C GLU A 160 -5.98 -10.93 -8.28
N THR A 161 -7.04 -11.31 -7.53
CA THR A 161 -8.42 -11.01 -7.92
C THR A 161 -8.69 -9.51 -7.92
N VAL A 162 -8.21 -8.79 -6.89
CA VAL A 162 -8.28 -7.33 -6.82
C VAL A 162 -7.46 -6.72 -7.95
N TRP A 163 -6.22 -7.16 -8.14
CA TRP A 163 -5.28 -6.63 -9.14
C TRP A 163 -5.82 -6.74 -10.57
N ALA A 164 -6.45 -7.86 -10.90
CA ALA A 164 -7.05 -8.10 -12.20
C ALA A 164 -8.24 -7.18 -12.51
N ARG A 165 -8.99 -6.75 -11.49
CA ARG A 165 -10.15 -5.84 -11.63
C ARG A 165 -9.79 -4.37 -11.45
N ALA A 166 -8.69 -4.10 -10.75
CA ALA A 166 -8.26 -2.75 -10.42
C ALA A 166 -7.69 -2.02 -11.64
N VAL A 167 -7.87 -0.70 -11.66
CA VAL A 167 -7.42 0.18 -12.74
C VAL A 167 -6.02 0.73 -12.41
N PRO A 168 -5.06 0.69 -13.34
CA PRO A 168 -3.76 1.36 -13.19
C PRO A 168 -3.88 2.83 -12.80
N HIS A 169 -2.95 3.31 -11.96
CA HIS A 169 -3.00 4.68 -11.42
C HIS A 169 -3.08 5.76 -12.51
N ASP A 170 -2.36 5.61 -13.62
CA ASP A 170 -2.36 6.55 -14.76
C ASP A 170 -3.70 6.64 -15.50
N SER A 171 -4.56 5.63 -15.32
CA SER A 171 -5.84 5.48 -16.01
C SER A 171 -7.04 5.58 -15.06
N PHE A 172 -6.79 5.60 -13.74
CA PHE A 172 -7.84 5.66 -12.74
C PHE A 172 -8.20 7.11 -12.45
N GLU A 173 -9.48 7.46 -12.60
CA GLU A 173 -10.01 8.78 -12.26
C GLU A 173 -10.81 8.69 -10.96
N ILE A 174 -10.42 9.47 -9.95
CA ILE A 174 -11.18 9.57 -8.70
C ILE A 174 -12.49 10.32 -8.90
N ARG A 175 -13.55 9.90 -8.19
CA ARG A 175 -14.88 10.54 -8.20
C ARG A 175 -15.23 11.11 -6.83
#